data_AF-A0A7T8HEY0-F1
#
_entry.id   AF-A0A7T8HEY0-F1
#
_cell.length_a   1.000
_cell.length_b   1.000
_cell.length_c   1.000
_cell.angle_alpha   90.00
_cell.angle_beta   90.00
_cell.angle_gamma   90.00
#
_symmetry.space_group_name_H-M   'P 1'
#
loop_
_entity.id
_entity.type
_entity.pdbx_description
1 polymer ?
#
loop_
_entity_poly.entity_id
_entity_poly.type
_entity_poly.pdbx_seq_one_letter_code
_entity_poly.pdbx_strand_id
1 'polypeptide(L)' 'KHGTPRVIIDTEPGIDDACALLLALKYHKLNKIKIEGITTVKGNCNTSHGARNVGRILEAVGATD' A
#
# COMPACT_ATOMS: atom_id res chain seq x y z
N LYS A 1 -0.87 -17.54 20.42
CA LYS A 1 -1.42 -16.17 20.26
C LYS A 1 -0.36 -15.34 19.55
N HIS A 2 -0.35 -15.33 18.22
CA HIS A 2 0.60 -14.50 17.48
C HIS A 2 0.07 -13.07 17.42
N GLY A 3 0.94 -12.07 17.62
CA GLY A 3 0.58 -10.65 17.49
C GLY A 3 0.15 -10.30 16.06
N THR A 4 -0.28 -9.06 15.85
CA THR A 4 -0.66 -8.57 14.51
C THR A 4 0.50 -8.76 13.52
N PRO A 5 0.30 -9.48 12.40
CA PRO A 5 1.34 -9.67 11.38
C PRO A 5 1.84 -8.32 10.85
N ARG A 6 3.17 -8.18 10.77
CA ARG A 6 3.84 -7.01 10.21
C ARG A 6 4.21 -7.28 8.77
N VAL A 7 3.95 -6.34 7.87
CA VAL A 7 4.14 -6.50 6.43
C VAL A 7 4.81 -5.27 5.81
N ILE A 8 5.60 -5.51 4.76
CA ILE A 8 6.04 -4.50 3.80
C ILE A 8 5.36 -4.85 2.48
N ILE A 9 4.84 -3.85 1.78
CA ILE A 9 4.19 -4.03 0.49
C ILE A 9 5.12 -3.50 -0.60
N ASP A 10 5.59 -4.37 -1.48
CA ASP A 10 6.29 -3.99 -2.70
C ASP A 10 5.33 -4.17 -3.89
N THR A 11 5.03 -3.09 -4.60
CA THR A 11 3.94 -3.06 -5.59
C THR A 11 4.30 -2.26 -6.83
N GLU A 12 3.75 -2.64 -7.98
CA GLU A 12 3.72 -1.82 -9.18
C GLU A 12 2.31 -1.26 -9.35
N PRO A 13 2.00 -0.01 -8.95
CA PRO A 13 0.62 0.42 -8.70
C PRO A 13 -0.21 0.69 -9.97
N GLY A 14 -0.53 -0.39 -10.67
CA GLY A 14 -1.61 -0.52 -11.64
C GLY A 14 -2.98 -0.55 -10.97
N ILE A 15 -4.02 -0.87 -11.74
CA ILE A 15 -5.42 -0.83 -11.26
C ILE A 15 -5.68 -1.89 -10.19
N ASP A 16 -5.21 -3.11 -10.42
CA ASP A 16 -5.34 -4.24 -9.51
C ASP A 16 -4.50 -4.06 -8.24
N ASP A 17 -3.28 -3.55 -8.35
CA ASP A 17 -2.45 -3.17 -7.21
C ASP A 17 -3.08 -2.08 -6.35
N ALA A 18 -3.75 -1.09 -6.96
CA ALA A 18 -4.47 -0.06 -6.21
C ALA A 18 -5.60 -0.67 -5.37
N CYS A 19 -6.36 -1.61 -5.93
CA CYS A 19 -7.39 -2.36 -5.20
C CYS A 19 -6.80 -3.19 -4.05
N ALA A 20 -5.67 -3.88 -4.29
CA ALA A 20 -4.98 -4.65 -3.27
C ALA A 20 -4.45 -3.75 -2.14
N LEU A 21 -3.88 -2.59 -2.47
CA LEU A 21 -3.38 -1.63 -1.50
C LEU A 21 -4.52 -1.04 -0.66
N LEU A 22 -5.65 -0.68 -1.26
CA LEU A 22 -6.84 -0.22 -0.54
C LEU A 22 -7.34 -1.26 0.47
N LEU A 23 -7.37 -2.54 0.07
CA LEU A 23 -7.75 -3.64 0.96
C LEU A 23 -6.74 -3.79 2.11
N ALA A 24 -5.45 -3.74 1.81
CA ALA A 24 -4.40 -3.82 2.83
C ALA A 24 -4.50 -2.67 3.83
N LEU A 25 -4.73 -1.43 3.37
CA LEU A 25 -4.93 -0.25 4.21
C LEU A 25 -6.17 -0.38 5.10
N LYS A 26 -7.26 -0.96 4.60
CA LYS A 26 -8.43 -1.30 5.43
C LYS A 26 -8.07 -2.29 6.54
N TYR A 27 -7.31 -3.33 6.22
CA TYR A 27 -6.89 -4.34 7.20
C TYR A 27 -5.90 -3.77 8.21
N HIS A 28 -5.06 -2.82 7.78
CA HIS A 28 -4.18 -2.07 8.66
C HIS A 28 -4.97 -1.28 9.69
N LYS A 29 -5.97 -0.49 9.26
CA LYS A 29 -6.87 0.25 10.15
C LYS A 29 -7.66 -0.65 11.11
N LEU A 30 -7.98 -1.88 10.69
CA LEU A 30 -8.64 -2.89 11.52
C LEU A 30 -7.68 -3.65 12.46
N ASN A 31 -6.40 -3.26 12.53
CA ASN A 31 -5.35 -3.94 13.30
C ASN A 31 -5.18 -5.44 12.97
N LYS A 32 -5.58 -5.84 11.75
CA LYS A 32 -5.42 -7.22 11.24
C LYS A 32 -4.03 -7.45 10.67
N ILE A 33 -3.41 -6.39 10.13
CA ILE A 33 -2.00 -6.34 9.73
C ILE A 33 -1.41 -5.01 10.19
N LYS A 34 -0.08 -4.93 10.25
CA LYS A 34 0.65 -3.68 10.45
C LYS A 34 1.53 -3.44 9.24
N ILE A 35 1.19 -2.43 8.44
CA ILE A 35 2.02 -2.02 7.30
C ILE A 35 3.17 -1.19 7.89
N GLU A 36 4.40 -1.61 7.62
CA GLU A 36 5.63 -0.93 8.09
C GLU A 36 6.26 -0.06 7.00
N GLY A 37 5.86 -0.28 5.75
CA GLY A 37 6.35 0.47 4.61
C GLY A 37 5.72 -0.01 3.31
N ILE A 38 5.71 0.88 2.32
CA ILE A 38 5.29 0.60 0.95
C ILE A 38 6.42 1.01 0.03
N THR A 39 6.90 0.08 -0.79
CA THR A 39 7.89 0.32 -1.84
C THR A 39 7.25 0.15 -3.20
N THR A 40 7.78 0.86 -4.19
CA THR A 40 7.32 0.75 -5.57
C THR A 40 8.40 0.18 -6.45
N VAL A 41 8.08 -0.87 -7.19
CA VAL A 41 8.98 -1.48 -8.18
C VAL A 41 8.65 -0.96 -9.58
N LYS A 42 9.65 -0.98 -10.47
CA LYS A 42 9.47 -0.64 -11.88
C LYS A 42 8.82 -1.83 -12.61
N GLY A 43 7.66 -1.61 -13.20
CA GLY A 43 7.02 -2.54 -14.14
C GLY A 43 6.51 -1.82 -15.39
N ASN A 44 5.21 -1.92 -15.67
CA ASN A 44 4.52 -1.27 -16.80
C ASN A 44 4.41 0.26 -16.68
N CYS A 45 4.47 0.84 -15.47
CA CYS A 45 4.53 2.29 -15.27
C CYS A 45 5.95 2.79 -14.93
N ASN A 46 6.22 4.06 -15.24
CA ASN A 46 7.43 4.75 -14.77
C ASN A 46 7.40 4.81 -13.23
N THR A 47 8.50 4.47 -12.55
CA THR A 47 8.62 4.40 -11.08
C THR A 47 8.17 5.68 -10.38
N SER A 48 8.46 6.84 -10.96
CA SER A 48 8.00 8.14 -10.45
C SER A 48 6.47 8.28 -10.43
N HIS A 49 5.78 7.69 -11.42
CA HIS A 49 4.33 7.61 -11.44
C HIS A 49 3.81 6.61 -10.42
N GLY A 50 4.52 5.51 -10.21
CA GLY A 50 4.19 4.53 -9.20
C GLY A 50 4.13 5.14 -7.80
N ALA A 51 5.23 5.77 -7.37
CA ALA A 51 5.28 6.44 -6.07
C ALA A 51 4.19 7.50 -5.91
N ARG A 52 3.91 8.29 -6.96
CA ARG A 52 2.84 9.30 -6.95
C ARG A 52 1.44 8.67 -6.83
N ASN A 53 1.20 7.54 -7.49
CA ASN A 53 -0.08 6.84 -7.41
C ASN A 53 -0.32 6.28 -6.00
N VAL A 54 0.71 5.68 -5.38
CA VAL A 54 0.65 5.25 -3.98
C VAL A 54 0.32 6.45 -3.08
N GLY A 55 1.03 7.58 -3.22
CA GLY A 55 0.74 8.80 -2.46
C GLY A 55 -0.71 9.26 -2.59
N ARG A 56 -1.26 9.29 -3.80
CA ARG A 56 -2.67 9.64 -4.05
C ARG A 56 -3.65 8.69 -3.38
N ILE A 57 -3.36 7.39 -3.37
CA ILE A 57 -4.20 6.39 -2.70
C ILE A 57 -4.18 6.61 -1.19
N LEU A 58 -2.99 6.81 -0.61
CA LEU A 58 -2.81 7.09 0.83
C LEU A 58 -3.54 8.37 1.25
N GLU A 59 -3.41 9.45 0.47
CA GLU A 59 -4.15 10.71 0.68
C GLU A 59 -5.66 10.49 0.59
N ALA A 60 -6.15 9.77 -0.43
CA ALA A 60 -7.57 9.54 -0.65
C ALA A 60 -8.25 8.76 0.49
N VAL A 61 -7.50 7.94 1.23
CA VAL A 61 -8.03 7.20 2.39
C VAL A 61 -7.56 7.75 3.73
N GLY A 62 -6.81 8.87 3.75
CA GLY A 62 -6.26 9.47 4.97
C GLY A 62 -5.36 8.52 5.75
N ALA A 63 -4.39 7.90 5.09
CA ALA A 63 -3.37 7.03 5.69
C ALA A 63 -1.96 7.58 5.34
N THR A 64 -1.66 8.79 5.81
CA THR A 64 -0.47 9.57 5.43
C THR A 64 0.61 9.63 6.53
N ASP A 65 0.47 8.80 7.55
CA ASP A 65 1.34 8.71 8.75
C ASP A 65 2.51 7.72 8.60
#